data_AF-A0A6I6ISC6-F1
#
_entry.id   AF-A0A6I6ISC6-F1
#
_cell.length_a   1.000
_cell.length_b   1.000
_cell.length_c   1.000
_cell.angle_alpha   90.00
_cell.angle_beta   90.00
_cell.angle_gamma   90.00
#
_symmetry.space_group_name_H-M   'P 1'
#
loop_
_entity.id
_entity.type
_entity.pdbx_description
1 polymer ?
#
loop_
_entity_poly.entity_id
_entity_poly.type
_entity_poly.pdbx_seq_one_letter_code
_entity_poly.pdbx_strand_id
1 'polypeptide(L)'
;MRARFFAALMMVFPVAASAQEGCFGAGVPLFHCTLKGGTKTLDVCLQGAAGYYRFGPGDGPAELILAHGVKDIHLTPWNGIGSNIYEELEFWAGDTTFQVHYLLERIAADNPDISGGVRVFRADQMLADLTCDPGSVVERDFDPLFQAKEQAGQCYDANTFMWSSC
;
A
#
# COMPACT_ATOMS: atom_id res chain seq x y z
N MET A 1 64.89 0.55 -13.78
CA MET A 1 63.53 0.95 -14.21
C MET A 1 62.70 1.18 -12.94
N ARG A 2 62.20 2.41 -12.71
CA ARG A 2 61.45 2.77 -11.49
C ARG A 2 59.95 2.66 -11.79
N ALA A 3 59.29 1.65 -11.26
CA ALA A 3 57.84 1.48 -11.38
C ALA A 3 57.12 2.49 -10.46
N ARG A 4 56.30 3.36 -11.06
CA ARG A 4 55.43 4.30 -10.34
C ARG A 4 54.10 3.60 -10.06
N PHE A 5 53.81 3.31 -8.80
CA PHE A 5 52.50 2.83 -8.36
C PHE A 5 51.52 4.02 -8.35
N PHE A 6 50.56 4.01 -9.27
CA PHE A 6 49.39 4.88 -9.23
C PHE A 6 48.40 4.31 -8.20
N ALA A 7 48.25 4.98 -7.06
CA ALA A 7 47.20 4.67 -6.09
C ALA A 7 45.86 5.23 -6.62
N ALA A 8 44.98 4.35 -7.08
CA ALA A 8 43.62 4.71 -7.46
C ALA A 8 42.77 4.82 -6.18
N LEU A 9 42.41 6.06 -5.82
CA LEU A 9 41.51 6.37 -4.70
C LEU A 9 40.07 6.08 -5.15
N MET A 10 39.53 4.93 -4.76
CA MET A 10 38.15 4.51 -5.02
C MET A 10 37.21 5.33 -4.10
N MET A 11 36.57 6.37 -4.65
CA MET A 11 35.47 7.07 -3.97
C MET A 11 34.24 6.17 -3.93
N VAL A 12 33.90 5.71 -2.74
CA VAL A 12 32.63 5.03 -2.46
C VAL A 12 31.57 6.12 -2.29
N PHE A 13 30.73 6.34 -3.29
CA PHE A 13 29.54 7.17 -3.15
C PHE A 13 28.46 6.37 -2.40
N PRO A 14 27.97 6.84 -1.24
CA PRO A 14 26.83 6.22 -0.60
C PRO A 14 25.60 6.43 -1.48
N VAL A 15 25.01 5.34 -1.94
CA VAL A 15 23.71 5.37 -2.63
C VAL A 15 22.67 5.71 -1.56
N ALA A 16 22.22 6.95 -1.54
CA ALA A 16 21.04 7.32 -0.77
C ALA A 16 19.86 6.54 -1.35
N ALA A 17 19.29 5.63 -0.56
CA ALA A 17 18.03 4.99 -0.92
C ALA A 17 16.97 6.09 -0.96
N SER A 18 16.57 6.50 -2.16
CA SER A 18 15.40 7.35 -2.34
C SER A 18 14.20 6.57 -1.81
N ALA A 19 13.62 7.03 -0.71
CA ALA A 19 12.26 6.62 -0.36
C ALA A 19 11.38 7.15 -1.52
N GLN A 20 10.84 6.24 -2.31
CA GLN A 20 9.76 6.58 -3.23
C GLN A 20 8.60 7.03 -2.33
N GLU A 21 7.98 8.17 -2.61
CA GLU A 21 6.76 8.56 -1.88
C GLU A 21 5.78 7.37 -1.91
N GLY A 22 5.29 6.96 -0.73
CA GLY A 22 4.43 5.78 -0.58
C GLY A 22 5.13 4.48 -0.19
N CYS A 23 6.47 4.36 -0.28
CA CYS A 23 7.19 3.17 0.19
C CYS A 23 8.44 3.43 1.04
N PHE A 24 8.61 2.60 2.08
CA PHE A 24 9.85 2.56 2.85
C PHE A 24 10.89 1.71 2.10
N GLY A 25 11.73 2.35 1.31
CA GLY A 25 12.74 1.70 0.47
C GLY A 25 12.18 1.22 -0.88
N ALA A 26 12.85 0.25 -1.50
CA ALA A 26 12.48 -0.25 -2.82
C ALA A 26 11.18 -1.06 -2.77
N GLY A 27 10.17 -0.68 -3.55
CA GLY A 27 8.88 -1.35 -3.63
C GLY A 27 7.95 -0.69 -4.65
N VAL A 28 6.83 -1.34 -4.92
CA VAL A 28 5.73 -0.77 -5.71
C VAL A 28 4.71 -0.21 -4.72
N PRO A 29 4.46 1.11 -4.70
CA PRO A 29 3.45 1.68 -3.81
C PRO A 29 2.06 1.28 -4.33
N LEU A 30 1.18 0.86 -3.42
CA LEU A 30 -0.21 0.46 -3.71
C LEU A 30 -1.19 1.48 -3.14
N PHE A 31 -0.83 2.12 -2.03
CA PHE A 31 -1.64 3.15 -1.40
C PHE A 31 -0.74 4.17 -0.69
N HIS A 32 -1.08 5.45 -0.80
CA HIS A 32 -0.48 6.48 0.04
C HIS A 32 -1.49 7.56 0.36
N CYS A 33 -1.56 7.95 1.63
CA CYS A 33 -2.16 9.22 2.02
C CYS A 33 -1.59 9.77 3.33
N THR A 34 -1.89 11.03 3.60
CA THR A 34 -1.67 11.63 4.93
C THR A 34 -2.94 11.58 5.77
N LEU A 35 -2.76 11.58 7.08
CA LEU A 35 -3.82 11.52 8.07
C LEU A 35 -3.56 12.56 9.16
N LYS A 36 -4.64 13.05 9.79
CA LYS A 36 -4.58 14.00 10.92
C LYS A 36 -3.80 15.27 10.57
N GLY A 37 -4.12 15.88 9.42
CA GLY A 37 -3.51 17.12 8.96
C GLY A 37 -2.03 16.98 8.65
N GLY A 38 -1.63 15.88 8.03
CA GLY A 38 -0.23 15.64 7.63
C GLY A 38 0.67 15.04 8.73
N THR A 39 0.17 14.86 9.95
CA THR A 39 1.00 14.38 11.07
C THR A 39 1.25 12.87 11.06
N LYS A 40 0.46 12.13 10.27
CA LYS A 40 0.60 10.69 10.05
C LYS A 40 0.56 10.39 8.55
N THR A 41 1.20 9.31 8.14
CA THR A 41 1.07 8.71 6.82
C THR A 41 0.52 7.30 6.96
N LEU A 42 -0.21 6.89 5.93
CA LEU A 42 -0.63 5.52 5.69
C LEU A 42 -0.05 5.10 4.34
N ASP A 43 0.80 4.09 4.38
CA ASP A 43 1.52 3.58 3.23
C ASP A 43 1.21 2.09 3.06
N VAL A 44 0.92 1.65 1.84
CA VAL A 44 0.87 0.23 1.48
C VAL A 44 1.81 -0.02 0.30
N CYS A 45 2.65 -1.04 0.43
CA CYS A 45 3.65 -1.39 -0.58
C CYS A 45 3.65 -2.87 -0.91
N LEU A 46 3.91 -3.18 -2.17
CA LEU A 46 4.31 -4.52 -2.60
C LEU A 46 5.84 -4.58 -2.73
N GLN A 47 6.47 -5.52 -2.04
CA GLN A 47 7.91 -5.76 -2.08
C GLN A 47 8.17 -7.26 -2.25
N GLY A 48 8.47 -7.67 -3.48
CA GLY A 48 8.62 -9.09 -3.82
C GLY A 48 7.30 -9.84 -3.63
N ALA A 49 7.32 -10.90 -2.82
CA ALA A 49 6.15 -11.74 -2.55
C ALA A 49 5.37 -11.35 -1.28
N ALA A 50 5.62 -10.15 -0.74
CA ALA A 50 4.97 -9.64 0.46
C ALA A 50 4.44 -8.23 0.24
N GLY A 51 3.25 -7.98 0.78
CA GLY A 51 2.74 -6.62 0.96
C GLY A 51 3.01 -6.12 2.37
N TYR A 52 3.20 -4.82 2.49
CA TYR A 52 3.52 -4.14 3.74
C TYR A 52 2.54 -3.00 3.96
N TYR A 53 2.00 -2.94 5.17
CA TYR A 53 1.24 -1.81 5.71
C TYR A 53 2.15 -1.04 6.66
N ARG A 54 2.17 0.29 6.56
CA ARG A 54 2.88 1.16 7.50
C ARG A 54 1.99 2.33 7.91
N PHE A 55 1.94 2.58 9.21
CA PHE A 55 1.28 3.73 9.80
C PHE A 55 2.22 4.42 10.79
N GLY A 56 2.27 5.76 10.75
CA GLY A 56 3.07 6.56 11.68
C GLY A 56 3.45 7.92 11.09
N PRO A 57 4.38 8.68 11.71
CA PRO A 57 4.91 9.91 11.14
C PRO A 57 5.60 9.67 9.79
N GLY A 58 5.50 10.61 8.85
CA GLY A 58 6.12 10.46 7.52
C GLY A 58 7.66 10.47 7.55
N ASP A 59 8.25 11.28 8.43
CA ASP A 59 9.69 11.47 8.61
C ASP A 59 10.26 10.74 9.85
N GLY A 60 9.47 9.83 10.44
CA GLY A 60 9.81 9.14 11.68
C GLY A 60 9.72 7.61 11.61
N PRO A 61 10.09 6.92 12.71
CA PRO A 61 9.86 5.49 12.82
C PRO A 61 8.36 5.20 12.71
N ALA A 62 8.03 4.10 12.03
CA ALA A 62 6.66 3.64 11.95
C ALA A 62 6.13 3.29 13.36
N GLU A 63 4.88 3.64 13.61
CA GLU A 63 4.17 3.26 14.84
C GLU A 63 3.59 1.85 14.71
N LEU A 64 3.25 1.45 13.49
CA LEU A 64 2.81 0.11 13.15
C LEU A 64 3.34 -0.28 11.77
N ILE A 65 3.88 -1.50 11.68
CA ILE A 65 4.22 -2.17 10.42
C ILE A 65 3.60 -3.56 10.46
N LEU A 66 2.87 -3.91 9.39
CA LEU A 66 2.39 -5.28 9.15
C LEU A 66 2.97 -5.78 7.84
N ALA A 67 3.31 -7.07 7.80
CA ALA A 67 3.84 -7.72 6.62
C ALA A 67 3.11 -9.04 6.42
N HIS A 68 2.56 -9.25 5.23
CA HIS A 68 1.86 -10.47 4.86
C HIS A 68 2.32 -10.93 3.48
N GLY A 69 2.34 -12.25 3.27
CA GLY A 69 2.51 -12.79 1.93
C GLY A 69 1.36 -12.34 1.04
N VAL A 70 1.60 -12.20 -0.27
CA VAL A 70 0.55 -11.78 -1.23
C VAL A 70 -0.70 -12.66 -1.17
N LYS A 71 -0.53 -13.96 -0.88
CA LYS A 71 -1.66 -14.89 -0.75
C LYS A 71 -2.54 -14.63 0.47
N ASP A 72 -1.94 -14.05 1.51
CA ASP A 72 -2.56 -13.84 2.80
C ASP A 72 -3.33 -12.52 2.81
N ILE A 73 -2.83 -11.45 2.17
CA ILE A 73 -3.54 -10.15 2.13
C ILE A 73 -4.93 -10.32 1.50
N HIS A 74 -5.97 -9.89 2.21
CA HIS A 74 -7.31 -9.84 1.62
C HIS A 74 -7.37 -8.66 0.66
N LEU A 75 -7.84 -8.89 -0.55
CA LEU A 75 -8.09 -7.85 -1.55
C LEU A 75 -9.53 -8.00 -2.01
N THR A 76 -10.30 -6.93 -1.90
CA THR A 76 -11.65 -6.81 -2.47
C THR A 76 -11.57 -5.88 -3.69
N PRO A 77 -11.47 -6.43 -4.92
CA PRO A 77 -11.48 -5.62 -6.13
C PRO A 77 -12.85 -5.00 -6.37
N TRP A 78 -12.88 -3.89 -7.10
CA TRP A 78 -14.14 -3.29 -7.51
C TRP A 78 -14.88 -4.23 -8.47
N ASN A 79 -16.18 -4.45 -8.24
CA ASN A 79 -17.00 -5.38 -9.03
C ASN A 79 -17.36 -4.88 -10.44
N GLY A 80 -16.85 -3.72 -10.85
CA GLY A 80 -17.15 -3.11 -12.16
C GLY A 80 -18.53 -2.47 -12.27
N ILE A 81 -19.31 -2.40 -11.18
CA ILE A 81 -20.67 -1.87 -11.16
C ILE A 81 -20.75 -0.63 -10.27
N GLY A 82 -21.50 0.37 -10.72
CA GLY A 82 -21.80 1.58 -9.96
C GLY A 82 -21.08 2.83 -10.44
N SER A 83 -21.48 3.97 -9.87
CA SER A 83 -20.91 5.29 -10.14
C SER A 83 -19.60 5.55 -9.39
N ASN A 84 -19.28 4.71 -8.40
CA ASN A 84 -18.10 4.88 -7.55
C ASN A 84 -17.20 3.65 -7.71
N ILE A 85 -15.92 3.87 -8.01
CA ILE A 85 -14.90 2.81 -7.97
C ILE A 85 -14.44 2.71 -6.52
N TYR A 86 -14.39 1.49 -6.01
CA TYR A 86 -14.08 1.22 -4.62
C TYR A 86 -13.34 -0.11 -4.49
N GLU A 87 -12.22 -0.10 -3.76
CA GLU A 87 -11.44 -1.30 -3.46
C GLU A 87 -10.92 -1.28 -2.02
N GLU A 88 -10.64 -2.47 -1.49
CA GLU A 88 -10.15 -2.67 -0.13
C GLU A 88 -8.96 -3.63 -0.09
N LEU A 89 -8.02 -3.35 0.82
CA LEU A 89 -7.00 -4.28 1.27
C LEU A 89 -7.14 -4.52 2.76
N GLU A 90 -6.97 -5.75 3.22
CA GLU A 90 -6.94 -6.06 4.66
C GLU A 90 -5.63 -6.71 5.09
N PHE A 91 -5.07 -6.13 6.13
CA PHE A 91 -3.99 -6.66 6.93
C PHE A 91 -4.52 -7.00 8.32
N TRP A 92 -3.85 -7.88 9.06
CA TRP A 92 -4.29 -8.22 10.42
C TRP A 92 -3.12 -8.40 11.40
N ALA A 93 -3.40 -8.13 12.67
CA ALA A 93 -2.53 -8.42 13.79
C ALA A 93 -3.36 -9.08 14.91
N GLY A 94 -3.20 -10.39 15.09
CA GLY A 94 -4.06 -11.15 15.99
C GLY A 94 -5.52 -11.12 15.54
N ASP A 95 -6.39 -10.59 16.37
CA ASP A 95 -7.83 -10.45 16.12
C ASP A 95 -8.24 -9.08 15.53
N THR A 96 -7.25 -8.25 15.19
CA THR A 96 -7.45 -6.87 14.74
C THR A 96 -7.18 -6.75 13.25
N THR A 97 -8.15 -6.27 12.48
CA THR A 97 -8.09 -6.07 11.03
C THR A 97 -7.89 -4.59 10.71
N PHE A 98 -7.01 -4.32 9.73
CA PHE A 98 -6.70 -3.00 9.20
C PHE A 98 -7.11 -2.98 7.73
N GLN A 99 -8.30 -2.46 7.47
CA GLN A 99 -8.89 -2.38 6.14
C GLN A 99 -8.56 -1.03 5.51
N VAL A 100 -7.58 -1.02 4.61
CA VAL A 100 -7.23 0.13 3.78
C VAL A 100 -8.21 0.20 2.62
N HIS A 101 -8.71 1.38 2.31
CA HIS A 101 -9.72 1.57 1.28
C HIS A 101 -9.54 2.88 0.52
N TYR A 102 -10.04 2.92 -0.71
CA TYR A 102 -10.22 4.15 -1.47
C TYR A 102 -11.56 4.15 -2.19
N LEU A 103 -12.08 5.35 -2.44
CA LEU A 103 -13.29 5.58 -3.22
C LEU A 103 -13.05 6.69 -4.23
N LEU A 104 -13.48 6.48 -5.46
CA LEU A 104 -13.42 7.42 -6.57
C LEU A 104 -14.81 7.61 -7.17
N GLU A 105 -15.34 8.83 -7.15
CA GLU A 105 -16.60 9.14 -7.84
C GLU A 105 -16.39 9.35 -9.34
N ARG A 106 -16.92 8.45 -10.18
CA ARG A 106 -16.72 8.48 -11.65
C ARG A 106 -17.47 9.61 -12.36
N ILE A 107 -18.51 10.16 -11.73
CA ILE A 107 -19.43 11.13 -12.36
C ILE A 107 -18.91 12.58 -12.25
N ALA A 108 -17.95 12.84 -11.36
CA ALA A 108 -17.27 14.12 -11.24
C ALA A 108 -16.29 14.28 -12.42
N ALA A 109 -16.77 14.91 -13.49
CA ALA A 109 -16.00 15.25 -14.68
C ALA A 109 -14.75 16.08 -14.32
N ASP A 110 -13.64 15.77 -15.00
CA ASP A 110 -12.33 16.43 -14.99
C ASP A 110 -11.48 16.35 -13.71
N ASN A 111 -12.07 16.23 -12.51
CA ASN A 111 -11.31 16.07 -11.27
C ASN A 111 -12.12 15.25 -10.24
N PRO A 112 -12.06 13.92 -10.28
CA PRO A 112 -12.91 13.08 -9.46
C PRO A 112 -12.56 13.24 -7.97
N ASP A 113 -13.59 13.36 -7.12
CA ASP A 113 -13.40 13.36 -5.68
C ASP A 113 -12.90 11.98 -5.25
N ILE A 114 -11.70 11.98 -4.67
CA ILE A 114 -11.01 10.79 -4.18
C ILE A 114 -11.01 10.87 -2.67
N SER A 115 -11.53 9.83 -2.04
CA SER A 115 -11.39 9.61 -0.60
C SER A 115 -10.76 8.25 -0.34
N GLY A 116 -10.32 8.05 0.90
CA GLY A 116 -9.73 6.80 1.34
C GLY A 116 -9.36 6.87 2.81
N GLY A 117 -8.77 5.79 3.31
CA GLY A 117 -8.36 5.73 4.70
C GLY A 117 -8.12 4.32 5.19
N VAL A 118 -8.12 4.16 6.51
CA VAL A 118 -8.08 2.86 7.17
C VAL A 118 -9.20 2.74 8.19
N ARG A 119 -9.99 1.67 8.07
CA ARG A 119 -10.94 1.22 9.08
C ARG A 119 -10.29 0.10 9.88
N VAL A 120 -10.32 0.21 11.19
CA VAL A 120 -9.71 -0.77 12.12
C VAL A 120 -10.83 -1.50 12.83
N PHE A 121 -10.80 -2.82 12.79
CA PHE A 121 -11.81 -3.68 13.39
C PHE A 121 -11.16 -4.63 14.39
N ARG A 122 -11.91 -5.04 15.41
CA ARG A 122 -11.64 -6.24 16.20
C ARG A 122 -12.88 -7.10 16.18
N ALA A 123 -12.78 -8.29 15.57
CA ALA A 123 -13.94 -9.04 15.11
C ALA A 123 -14.88 -8.10 14.31
N ASP A 124 -16.16 -8.01 14.67
CA ASP A 124 -17.14 -7.17 13.97
C ASP A 124 -17.24 -5.74 14.52
N GLN A 125 -16.45 -5.40 15.55
CA GLN A 125 -16.48 -4.06 16.15
C GLN A 125 -15.45 -3.15 15.49
N MET A 126 -15.93 -2.05 14.91
CA MET A 126 -15.06 -0.96 14.45
C MET A 126 -14.44 -0.24 15.65
N LEU A 127 -13.11 -0.25 15.73
CA LEU A 127 -12.32 0.41 16.76
C LEU A 127 -11.90 1.83 16.34
N ALA A 128 -11.66 2.05 15.05
CA ALA A 128 -11.29 3.34 14.50
C ALA A 128 -11.69 3.43 13.02
N ASP A 129 -11.97 4.66 12.58
CA ASP A 129 -12.07 5.04 11.17
C ASP A 129 -11.22 6.29 10.98
N LEU A 130 -10.16 6.16 10.19
CA LEU A 130 -9.20 7.23 9.92
C LEU A 130 -9.29 7.58 8.44
N THR A 131 -9.90 8.72 8.14
CA THR A 131 -10.01 9.27 6.79
C THR A 131 -8.76 10.03 6.39
N CYS A 132 -8.27 9.78 5.18
CA CYS A 132 -7.18 10.53 4.57
C CYS A 132 -7.49 12.04 4.52
N ASP A 133 -6.45 12.86 4.66
CA ASP A 133 -6.58 14.30 4.52
C ASP A 133 -7.02 14.64 3.07
N PRO A 134 -7.86 15.67 2.86
CA PRO A 134 -8.33 16.02 1.52
C PRO A 134 -7.19 16.21 0.52
N GLY A 135 -7.28 15.54 -0.63
CA GLY A 135 -6.28 15.63 -1.70
C GLY A 135 -4.95 14.89 -1.43
N SER A 136 -4.83 14.16 -0.31
CA SER A 136 -3.60 13.44 0.04
C SER A 136 -3.49 12.03 -0.53
N VAL A 137 -4.57 11.47 -1.10
CA VAL A 137 -4.56 10.17 -1.75
C VAL A 137 -3.90 10.27 -3.12
N VAL A 138 -2.57 10.13 -3.16
CA VAL A 138 -1.74 10.26 -4.37
C VAL A 138 -1.41 8.92 -5.03
N GLU A 139 -1.50 7.82 -4.28
CA GLU A 139 -1.36 6.44 -4.78
C GLU A 139 -2.55 5.60 -4.30
N ARG A 140 -3.11 4.78 -5.19
CA ARG A 140 -4.30 3.95 -4.94
C ARG A 140 -4.43 2.75 -5.91
N ASP A 141 -3.35 2.31 -6.52
CA ASP A 141 -3.36 1.20 -7.47
C ASP A 141 -3.17 -0.16 -6.76
N PHE A 142 -4.23 -0.97 -6.69
CA PHE A 142 -4.17 -2.33 -6.12
C PHE A 142 -3.95 -3.41 -7.18
N ASP A 143 -3.91 -3.07 -8.47
CA ASP A 143 -3.68 -4.02 -9.56
C ASP A 143 -2.35 -4.79 -9.42
N PRO A 144 -1.22 -4.18 -8.98
CA PRO A 144 0.00 -4.93 -8.76
C PRO A 144 -0.16 -6.06 -7.73
N LEU A 145 -0.97 -5.86 -6.68
CA LEU A 145 -1.27 -6.94 -5.74
C LEU A 145 -2.18 -7.99 -6.36
N PHE A 146 -3.21 -7.59 -7.12
CA PHE A 146 -4.08 -8.53 -7.84
C PHE A 146 -3.24 -9.49 -8.70
N GLN A 147 -2.36 -8.93 -9.55
CA GLN A 147 -1.46 -9.71 -10.40
C GLN A 147 -0.52 -10.60 -9.59
N ALA A 148 0.01 -10.10 -8.47
CA ALA A 148 0.89 -10.90 -7.61
C ALA A 148 0.15 -12.08 -6.95
N LYS A 149 -1.13 -11.93 -6.62
CA LYS A 149 -1.99 -13.03 -6.14
C LYS A 149 -2.18 -14.09 -7.22
N GLU A 150 -2.45 -13.68 -8.46
CA GLU A 150 -2.56 -14.59 -9.61
C GLU A 150 -1.26 -15.35 -9.87
N GLN A 151 -0.12 -14.65 -9.87
CA GLN A 151 1.20 -15.27 -10.02
C GLN A 151 1.54 -16.24 -8.89
N ALA A 152 0.97 -16.03 -7.69
CA ALA A 152 1.11 -16.92 -6.54
C ALA A 152 0.09 -18.08 -6.53
N GLY A 153 -0.69 -18.24 -7.61
CA GLY A 153 -1.67 -19.32 -7.78
C GLY A 153 -2.98 -19.08 -7.03
N GLN A 154 -3.42 -17.83 -6.87
CA GLN A 154 -4.79 -17.52 -6.46
C GLN A 154 -5.60 -16.98 -7.63
N CYS A 155 -6.85 -17.41 -7.74
CA CYS A 155 -7.77 -16.99 -8.78
C CYS A 155 -8.95 -16.25 -8.12
N TYR A 156 -9.33 -15.11 -8.68
CA TYR A 156 -10.51 -14.35 -8.25
C TYR A 156 -11.74 -14.79 -9.04
N ASP A 157 -12.77 -15.28 -8.34
CA ASP A 157 -14.07 -15.58 -8.94
C ASP A 157 -14.98 -14.34 -8.82
N ALA A 158 -15.23 -13.68 -9.96
CA ALA A 158 -16.09 -12.50 -10.04
C ALA A 158 -17.59 -12.80 -9.79
N ASN A 159 -18.01 -14.07 -9.77
CA ASN A 159 -19.39 -14.44 -9.46
C ASN A 159 -19.62 -14.56 -7.95
N THR A 160 -18.60 -15.03 -7.21
CA THR A 160 -18.68 -15.19 -5.75
C THR A 160 -17.94 -14.10 -5.00
N PHE A 161 -17.17 -13.25 -5.69
CA PHE A 161 -16.30 -12.22 -5.12
C PHE A 161 -15.29 -12.81 -4.12
N MET A 162 -14.70 -13.96 -4.46
CA MET A 162 -13.78 -14.68 -3.58
C MET A 162 -12.49 -15.04 -4.28
N TRP A 163 -11.40 -14.95 -3.53
CA TRP A 163 -10.12 -15.56 -3.88
C TRP A 163 -10.09 -17.03 -3.48
N SER A 164 -9.60 -17.88 -4.36
CA SER A 164 -9.35 -19.29 -4.09
C SER A 164 -8.03 -19.73 -4.71
N SER A 165 -7.56 -20.94 -4.40
CA SER A 165 -6.41 -21.49 -5.15
C SER A 165 -6.84 -21.83 -6.56
N CYS A 166 -6.01 -21.45 -7.53
CA CYS A 166 -5.95 -22.17 -8.79
C CYS A 166 -5.27 -23.55 -8.52
#